data_AF-A0A2X3GHQ5-F1
#
_entry.id   AF-A0A2X3GHQ5-F1
#
_cell.length_a   1.000
_cell.length_b   1.000
_cell.length_c   1.000
_cell.angle_alpha   90.00
_cell.angle_beta   90.00
_cell.angle_gamma   90.00
#
_symmetry.space_group_name_H-M   'P 1'
#
loop_
_entity.id
_entity.type
_entity.pdbx_description
1 polymer ?
#
loop_
_entity_poly.entity_id
_entity_poly.type
_entity_poly.pdbx_seq_one_letter_code
_entity_poly.pdbx_strand_id
1 'polypeptide(L)'
;MNKEQSQKLLYEIESLWRETFGLKDFNQDFIPHLKDEVKEYLKSDIHLKIGSLLKIIQKGRIDFIDKIRPTLEEPNLVLDNHQGILFIKEFIDEDKNRYFMSVAKNYDGEWICASHTRREFNNIKNEMQRSKVIYNKGFQRSEVAGASDILESGGEVSKPSDLQIKYTANQDFGKNPQSIIPQNEVSLEQKLEYLKAQQQEILNIPRASEISTQEEEDIKHNNKQDEVRHNKRIKK
;
A
#
# COMPACT_ATOMS: atom_id res chain seq x y z
N MET A 1 2.35 -10.83 21.30
CA MET A 1 1.70 -11.69 20.30
C MET A 1 2.47 -13.00 20.23
N ASN A 2 1.81 -14.14 20.32
CA ASN A 2 2.49 -15.44 20.24
C ASN A 2 2.70 -15.85 18.77
N LYS A 3 3.52 -16.89 18.53
CA LYS A 3 3.88 -17.36 17.18
C LYS A 3 2.64 -17.73 16.35
N GLU A 4 1.66 -18.37 16.98
CA GLU A 4 0.41 -18.81 16.34
C GLU A 4 -0.46 -17.63 15.88
N GLN A 5 -0.63 -16.60 16.71
CA GLN A 5 -1.35 -15.37 16.36
C GLN A 5 -0.70 -14.65 15.17
N SER A 6 0.62 -14.70 15.08
CA SER A 6 1.39 -14.03 14.03
C SER A 6 1.29 -14.77 12.70
N GLN A 7 1.34 -16.09 12.74
CA GLN A 7 1.09 -16.94 11.56
C GLN A 7 -0.34 -16.75 11.05
N LYS A 8 -1.33 -16.69 11.94
CA LYS A 8 -2.72 -16.42 11.57
C LYS A 8 -2.88 -15.07 10.89
N LEU A 9 -2.28 -14.01 11.46
CA LEU A 9 -2.34 -12.66 10.88
C LEU A 9 -1.68 -12.60 9.50
N LEU A 10 -0.55 -13.26 9.30
CA LEU A 10 0.12 -13.31 7.99
C LEU A 10 -0.75 -14.01 6.95
N TYR A 11 -1.39 -15.13 7.32
CA TYR A 11 -2.34 -15.83 6.45
C TYR A 11 -3.54 -14.96 6.07
N GLU A 12 -4.11 -14.22 7.03
CA GLU A 12 -5.23 -13.31 6.78
C GLU A 12 -4.83 -12.18 5.81
N ILE A 13 -3.63 -11.60 5.98
CA ILE A 13 -3.11 -10.55 5.09
C ILE A 13 -2.84 -11.11 3.68
N GLU A 14 -2.28 -12.32 3.58
CA GLU A 14 -2.06 -13.01 2.30
C GLU A 14 -3.38 -13.27 1.58
N SER A 15 -4.40 -13.78 2.28
CA SER A 15 -5.73 -14.02 1.70
C SER A 15 -6.34 -12.71 1.20
N LEU A 16 -6.31 -11.66 2.03
CA LEU A 16 -6.81 -10.33 1.66
C LEU A 16 -6.11 -9.79 0.41
N TRP A 17 -4.78 -9.93 0.34
CA TRP A 17 -4.00 -9.50 -0.83
C TRP A 17 -4.41 -10.27 -2.09
N ARG A 18 -4.43 -11.61 -2.02
CA ARG A 18 -4.78 -12.46 -3.16
C ARG A 18 -6.21 -12.23 -3.64
N GLU A 19 -7.17 -12.09 -2.73
CA GLU A 19 -8.56 -11.81 -3.05
C GLU A 19 -8.73 -10.42 -3.69
N THR A 20 -8.11 -9.39 -3.10
CA THR A 20 -8.19 -8.00 -3.61
C THR A 20 -7.65 -7.90 -5.04
N PHE A 21 -6.58 -8.62 -5.35
CA PHE A 21 -5.93 -8.56 -6.66
C PHE A 21 -6.22 -9.75 -7.59
N GLY A 22 -7.04 -10.70 -7.17
CA GLY A 22 -7.41 -11.88 -7.96
C GLY A 22 -6.22 -12.79 -8.30
N LEU A 23 -5.25 -12.93 -7.38
CA LEU A 23 -3.99 -13.64 -7.61
C LEU A 23 -4.15 -15.14 -7.33
N LYS A 24 -3.68 -15.98 -8.25
CA LYS A 24 -3.67 -17.44 -8.06
C LYS A 24 -2.55 -17.86 -7.12
N ASP A 25 -1.39 -17.23 -7.27
CA ASP A 25 -0.18 -17.45 -6.45
C ASP A 25 0.20 -16.16 -5.71
N PHE A 26 0.83 -16.29 -4.54
CA PHE A 26 1.22 -15.14 -3.71
C PHE A 26 2.36 -14.32 -4.32
N ASN A 27 3.25 -14.96 -5.08
CA ASN A 27 4.35 -14.29 -5.79
C ASN A 27 3.94 -13.77 -7.17
N GLN A 28 2.69 -14.01 -7.59
CA GLN A 28 2.19 -13.49 -8.84
C GLN A 28 2.05 -11.97 -8.77
N ASP A 29 2.60 -11.28 -9.76
CA ASP A 29 2.38 -9.84 -9.93
C ASP A 29 0.93 -9.56 -10.28
N PHE A 30 0.38 -8.49 -9.70
CA PHE A 30 -0.85 -7.90 -10.20
C PHE A 30 -0.52 -6.88 -11.29
N ILE A 31 -1.15 -7.06 -12.46
CA ILE A 31 -1.08 -6.12 -13.58
C ILE A 31 -2.44 -5.41 -13.68
N PRO A 32 -2.53 -4.11 -13.39
CA PRO A 32 -3.78 -3.37 -13.44
C PRO A 32 -4.21 -3.10 -14.89
N HIS A 33 -5.51 -3.08 -15.12
CA HIS A 33 -6.09 -2.60 -16.37
C HIS A 33 -6.06 -1.07 -16.40
N LEU A 34 -5.01 -0.51 -17.00
CA LEU A 34 -4.84 0.94 -17.11
C LEU A 34 -5.81 1.55 -18.13
N LYS A 35 -6.17 2.82 -17.92
CA LYS A 35 -6.85 3.64 -18.94
C LYS A 35 -6.04 3.71 -20.23
N ASP A 36 -6.72 3.74 -21.37
CA ASP A 36 -6.09 3.68 -22.70
C ASP A 36 -5.07 4.81 -22.89
N GLU A 37 -5.37 6.03 -22.44
CA GLU A 37 -4.47 7.17 -22.53
C GLU A 37 -3.18 6.96 -21.73
N VAL A 38 -3.29 6.30 -20.58
CA VAL A 38 -2.14 5.97 -19.71
C VAL A 38 -1.33 4.84 -20.34
N LYS A 39 -2.00 3.82 -20.90
CA LYS A 39 -1.34 2.70 -21.57
C LYS A 39 -0.59 3.16 -22.81
N GLU A 40 -1.18 4.04 -23.62
CA GLU A 40 -0.54 4.65 -24.79
C GLU A 40 0.67 5.51 -24.40
N TYR A 41 0.54 6.26 -23.29
CA TYR A 41 1.64 7.06 -22.77
C TYR A 41 2.84 6.21 -22.33
N LEU A 42 2.60 5.15 -21.56
CA LEU A 42 3.67 4.33 -20.98
C LEU A 42 4.26 3.32 -21.95
N LYS A 43 3.47 2.86 -22.93
CA LYS A 43 3.82 1.77 -23.85
C LYS A 43 4.32 0.50 -23.13
N SER A 44 3.88 0.31 -21.89
CA SER A 44 4.28 -0.74 -20.99
C SER A 44 3.20 -0.95 -19.94
N ASP A 45 3.15 -2.16 -19.39
CA ASP A 45 2.36 -2.48 -18.22
C ASP A 45 3.04 -1.99 -16.94
N ILE A 46 2.27 -1.93 -15.85
CA ILE A 46 2.74 -1.61 -14.49
C ILE A 46 2.56 -2.85 -13.62
N HIS A 47 3.52 -3.11 -12.75
CA HIS A 47 3.52 -4.28 -11.87
C HIS A 47 3.34 -3.87 -10.40
N LEU A 48 2.35 -4.48 -9.75
CA LEU A 48 2.23 -4.47 -8.30
C LEU A 48 2.77 -5.81 -7.77
N LYS A 49 4.00 -5.77 -7.26
CA LYS A 49 4.73 -6.95 -6.79
C LYS A 49 4.54 -7.19 -5.29
N ILE A 50 4.94 -8.38 -4.84
CA ILE A 50 4.94 -8.74 -3.41
C ILE A 50 5.73 -7.77 -2.52
N GLY A 51 6.78 -7.14 -3.05
CA GLY A 51 7.55 -6.12 -2.34
C GLY A 51 6.70 -4.91 -1.89
N SER A 52 5.60 -4.62 -2.58
CA SER A 52 4.65 -3.58 -2.18
C SER A 52 3.85 -3.98 -0.94
N LEU A 53 3.41 -5.23 -0.85
CA LEU A 53 2.75 -5.78 0.34
C LEU A 53 3.69 -5.72 1.56
N LEU A 54 4.95 -6.13 1.40
CA LEU A 54 5.94 -6.06 2.49
C LEU A 54 6.10 -4.62 3.03
N LYS A 55 6.19 -3.64 2.13
CA LYS A 55 6.26 -2.21 2.51
C LYS A 55 4.98 -1.72 3.21
N ILE A 56 3.81 -2.22 2.81
CA ILE A 56 2.52 -1.87 3.42
C ILE A 56 2.46 -2.41 4.86
N ILE A 57 2.81 -3.68 5.05
CA ILE A 57 2.89 -4.34 6.37
C ILE A 57 3.88 -3.60 7.27
N GLN A 58 5.10 -3.35 6.78
CA GLN A 58 6.16 -2.65 7.51
C GLN A 58 5.76 -1.25 7.98
N LYS A 59 4.84 -0.59 7.27
CA LYS A 59 4.37 0.76 7.59
C LYS A 59 3.04 0.76 8.36
N GLY A 60 2.48 -0.40 8.66
CA GLY A 60 1.19 -0.53 9.35
C GLY A 60 0.02 0.02 8.55
N ARG A 61 0.02 -0.14 7.21
CA ARG A 61 -0.95 0.46 6.29
C ARG A 61 -1.86 -0.57 5.62
N ILE A 62 -2.24 -1.63 6.33
CA ILE A 62 -3.05 -2.72 5.78
C ILE A 62 -4.38 -2.18 5.19
N ASP A 63 -4.91 -1.10 5.78
CA ASP A 63 -6.09 -0.35 5.33
C ASP A 63 -5.94 0.31 3.95
N PHE A 64 -4.78 0.18 3.30
CA PHE A 64 -4.55 0.72 1.96
C PHE A 64 -4.82 -0.31 0.86
N ILE A 65 -4.87 -1.60 1.18
CA ILE A 65 -4.87 -2.69 0.19
C ILE A 65 -6.05 -2.55 -0.78
N ASP A 66 -7.25 -2.33 -0.25
CA ASP A 66 -8.50 -2.17 -1.00
C ASP A 66 -8.53 -0.88 -1.86
N LYS A 67 -7.74 0.13 -1.50
CA LYS A 67 -7.65 1.40 -2.24
C LYS A 67 -6.70 1.34 -3.44
N ILE A 68 -5.78 0.38 -3.51
CA ILE A 68 -4.74 0.33 -4.55
C ILE A 68 -5.32 0.03 -5.93
N ARG A 69 -6.04 -1.09 -6.10
CA ARG A 69 -6.60 -1.48 -7.41
C ARG A 69 -7.48 -0.37 -8.00
N PRO A 70 -8.49 0.17 -7.27
CA PRO A 70 -9.33 1.23 -7.80
C PRO A 70 -8.53 2.47 -8.22
N THR A 71 -7.44 2.79 -7.50
CA THR A 71 -6.59 3.93 -7.84
C THR A 71 -5.80 3.72 -9.13
N LEU A 72 -5.36 2.49 -9.40
CA LEU A 72 -4.60 2.17 -10.61
C LEU A 72 -5.50 2.02 -11.86
N GLU A 73 -6.65 1.36 -11.71
CA GLU A 73 -7.54 1.03 -12.84
C GLU A 73 -8.58 2.14 -13.11
N GLU A 74 -9.08 2.79 -12.07
CA GLU A 74 -10.10 3.85 -12.14
C GLU A 74 -9.64 5.15 -11.45
N PRO A 75 -8.49 5.73 -11.84
CA PRO A 75 -8.03 6.99 -11.29
C PRO A 75 -8.97 8.14 -11.65
N ASN A 76 -8.96 9.20 -10.84
CA ASN A 76 -9.50 10.50 -11.22
C ASN A 76 -8.47 11.31 -12.02
N LEU A 77 -7.19 11.14 -11.70
CA LEU A 77 -6.09 11.92 -12.25
C LEU A 77 -4.83 11.05 -12.34
N VAL A 78 -4.09 11.18 -13.46
CA VAL A 78 -2.77 10.58 -13.63
C VAL A 78 -1.78 11.65 -14.08
N LEU A 79 -0.67 11.75 -13.35
CA LEU A 79 0.40 12.73 -13.61
C LEU A 79 1.74 12.04 -13.82
N ASP A 80 2.59 12.65 -14.64
CA ASP A 80 4.03 12.35 -14.73
C ASP A 80 4.82 13.52 -14.16
N ASN A 81 5.49 13.28 -13.03
CA ASN A 81 6.32 14.29 -12.36
C ASN A 81 7.82 14.12 -12.65
N HIS A 82 8.17 13.40 -13.72
CA HIS A 82 9.52 13.00 -14.15
C HIS A 82 10.24 12.00 -13.22
N GLN A 83 9.76 11.81 -11.99
CA GLN A 83 10.28 10.81 -11.06
C GLN A 83 9.45 9.53 -11.02
N GLY A 84 8.23 9.58 -11.55
CA GLY A 84 7.30 8.48 -11.62
C GLY A 84 5.92 8.91 -12.09
N ILE A 85 5.02 7.93 -12.19
CA ILE A 85 3.63 8.10 -12.59
C ILE A 85 2.76 8.07 -11.35
N LEU A 86 2.00 9.12 -11.15
CA LEU A 86 1.17 9.34 -9.97
C LEU A 86 -0.28 9.05 -10.37
N PHE A 87 -0.83 7.97 -9.84
CA PHE A 87 -2.25 7.61 -9.96
C PHE A 87 -2.98 8.15 -8.73
N ILE A 88 -3.99 8.97 -8.93
CA ILE A 88 -4.70 9.66 -7.86
C ILE A 88 -6.19 9.39 -7.98
N LYS A 89 -6.79 8.94 -6.87
CA LYS A 89 -8.22 8.68 -6.78
C LYS A 89 -8.81 9.32 -5.55
N GLU A 90 -10.01 9.85 -5.71
CA GLU A 90 -10.86 10.32 -4.62
C GLU A 90 -11.74 9.18 -4.10
N PHE A 91 -11.77 9.07 -2.78
CA PHE A 91 -12.63 8.23 -1.97
C PHE A 91 -13.44 9.17 -1.06
N ILE A 92 -14.76 9.05 -1.13
CA ILE A 92 -15.66 9.87 -0.32
C ILE A 92 -15.80 9.17 1.04
N ASP A 93 -14.80 9.39 1.90
CA ASP A 93 -14.76 8.92 3.29
C ASP A 93 -14.98 10.13 4.23
N GLU A 94 -15.53 9.90 5.43
CA GLU A 94 -15.86 10.96 6.41
C GLU A 94 -14.60 11.74 6.91
N ASP A 95 -13.42 11.14 6.82
CA ASP A 95 -12.22 11.55 7.57
C ASP A 95 -11.31 12.60 6.89
N LYS A 96 -11.82 13.42 5.96
CA LYS A 96 -11.08 14.46 5.20
C LYS A 96 -9.91 13.97 4.33
N ASN A 97 -9.34 12.79 4.60
CA ASN A 97 -8.31 12.11 3.82
C ASN A 97 -8.90 11.46 2.57
N ARG A 98 -9.52 12.28 1.72
CA ARG A 98 -10.30 11.84 0.57
C ARG A 98 -9.46 11.31 -0.57
N TYR A 99 -8.19 11.69 -0.67
CA TYR A 99 -7.39 11.32 -1.84
C TYR A 99 -6.34 10.29 -1.50
N PHE A 100 -6.27 9.27 -2.35
CA PHE A 100 -5.27 8.24 -2.30
C PHE A 100 -4.41 8.30 -3.56
N MET A 101 -3.12 8.11 -3.38
CA MET A 101 -2.13 8.16 -4.44
C MET A 101 -1.27 6.90 -4.45
N SER A 102 -1.20 6.25 -5.62
CA SER A 102 -0.25 5.20 -5.94
C SER A 102 0.80 5.74 -6.90
N VAL A 103 2.08 5.46 -6.65
CA VAL A 103 3.20 5.92 -7.48
C VAL A 103 3.86 4.72 -8.14
N ALA A 104 3.96 4.72 -9.45
CA ALA A 104 4.77 3.78 -10.21
C ALA A 104 6.11 4.43 -10.61
N LYS A 105 7.20 3.67 -10.51
CA LYS A 105 8.54 4.09 -10.93
C LYS A 105 9.11 3.09 -11.93
N ASN A 106 9.88 3.60 -12.87
CA ASN A 106 10.62 2.76 -13.80
C ASN A 106 11.94 2.33 -13.15
N TYR A 107 12.15 1.03 -13.04
CA TYR A 107 13.42 0.41 -12.64
C TYR A 107 13.89 -0.44 -13.79
N ASP A 108 14.96 -0.01 -14.46
CA ASP A 108 15.60 -0.75 -15.56
C ASP A 108 14.62 -1.20 -16.67
N GLY A 109 13.67 -0.32 -17.03
CA GLY A 109 12.68 -0.59 -18.08
C GLY A 109 11.37 -1.17 -17.55
N GLU A 110 11.31 -1.62 -16.29
CA GLU A 110 10.10 -2.17 -15.69
C GLU A 110 9.39 -1.13 -14.81
N TRP A 111 8.09 -0.91 -15.03
CA TRP A 111 7.30 -0.05 -14.17
C TRP A 111 6.74 -0.80 -12.97
N ILE A 112 7.12 -0.38 -11.76
CA ILE A 112 6.73 -1.03 -10.51
C ILE A 112 6.05 -0.02 -9.59
N CYS A 113 4.92 -0.39 -8.99
CA CYS A 113 4.29 0.37 -7.91
C CYS A 113 5.24 0.49 -6.71
N ALA A 114 5.74 1.69 -6.44
CA ALA A 114 6.77 1.95 -5.45
C ALA A 114 6.22 2.44 -4.10
N SER A 115 5.10 3.15 -4.10
CA SER A 115 4.51 3.72 -2.88
C SER A 115 3.01 3.98 -2.98
N HIS A 116 2.33 3.90 -1.83
CA HIS A 116 0.91 4.17 -1.66
C HIS A 116 0.68 5.08 -0.46
N THR A 117 -0.16 6.11 -0.60
CA THR A 117 -0.30 7.15 0.42
C THR A 117 -1.59 7.95 0.29
N ARG A 118 -2.12 8.39 1.42
CA ARG A 118 -3.13 9.45 1.49
C ARG A 118 -2.49 10.81 1.16
N ARG A 119 -3.28 11.73 0.60
CA ARG A 119 -2.86 13.08 0.20
C ARG A 119 -3.97 14.09 0.46
N GLU A 120 -3.55 15.30 0.83
CA GLU A 120 -4.44 16.47 0.86
C GLU A 120 -4.64 17.04 -0.54
N PHE A 121 -5.77 17.70 -0.76
CA PHE A 121 -6.08 18.32 -2.05
C PHE A 121 -5.02 19.35 -2.47
N ASN A 122 -4.52 20.15 -1.54
CA ASN A 122 -3.47 21.14 -1.80
C ASN A 122 -2.18 20.50 -2.30
N ASN A 123 -1.81 19.31 -1.80
CA ASN A 123 -0.65 18.60 -2.33
C ASN A 123 -0.88 18.19 -3.78
N ILE A 124 -2.08 17.70 -4.11
CA ILE A 124 -2.44 17.29 -5.48
C ILE A 124 -2.44 18.48 -6.41
N LYS A 125 -3.03 19.62 -6.00
CA LYS A 125 -3.02 20.86 -6.79
C LYS A 125 -1.59 21.32 -7.10
N ASN A 126 -0.70 21.26 -6.11
CA ASN A 126 0.71 21.60 -6.30
C ASN A 126 1.42 20.61 -7.25
N GLU A 127 1.11 19.31 -7.17
CA GLU A 127 1.63 18.32 -8.12
C GLU A 127 1.14 18.57 -9.55
N MET A 128 -0.14 18.90 -9.74
CA MET A 128 -0.72 19.21 -11.05
C MET A 128 -0.03 20.39 -11.74
N GLN A 129 0.41 21.40 -10.97
CA GLN A 129 1.09 22.58 -11.52
C GLN A 129 2.50 22.28 -12.04
N ARG A 130 3.17 21.27 -11.48
CA ARG A 130 4.57 20.93 -11.81
C ARG A 130 4.74 19.67 -12.66
N SER A 131 3.65 18.95 -12.91
CA SER A 131 3.67 17.64 -13.57
C SER A 131 2.94 17.69 -14.90
N LYS A 132 3.30 16.79 -15.81
CA LYS A 132 2.53 16.57 -17.03
C LYS A 132 1.26 15.80 -16.68
N VAL A 133 0.11 16.28 -17.14
CA VAL A 133 -1.16 15.57 -17.01
C VAL A 133 -1.27 14.53 -18.12
N ILE A 134 -1.45 13.27 -17.74
CA ILE A 134 -1.65 12.14 -18.67
C ILE A 134 -3.15 11.86 -18.83
N TYR A 135 -3.87 11.82 -17.71
CA TYR A 135 -5.30 11.53 -17.66
C TYR A 135 -5.97 12.41 -16.61
N ASN A 136 -7.15 12.96 -16.91
CA ASN A 136 -7.88 13.79 -15.96
C ASN A 136 -9.39 13.68 -16.18
N LYS A 137 -10.06 12.93 -15.30
CA LYS A 137 -11.53 12.84 -15.21
C LYS A 137 -12.12 13.91 -14.28
N GLY A 138 -11.28 14.57 -13.49
CA GLY A 138 -11.69 15.46 -12.41
C GLY A 138 -12.12 14.72 -11.14
N PHE A 139 -12.31 15.49 -10.07
CA PHE A 139 -12.76 15.02 -8.76
C PHE A 139 -14.24 15.36 -8.57
N GLN A 140 -15.00 14.46 -7.95
CA GLN A 140 -16.37 14.71 -7.54
C GLN A 140 -16.31 15.52 -6.25
N ARG A 141 -16.10 16.82 -6.41
CA ARG A 141 -16.12 17.79 -5.32
C ARG A 141 -17.52 17.78 -4.70
N SER A 142 -17.78 16.84 -3.79
CA SER A 142 -18.99 16.85 -2.97
C SER A 142 -18.99 18.20 -2.27
N GLU A 143 -20.03 18.99 -2.54
CA GLU A 143 -20.29 20.27 -1.92
C GLU A 143 -20.45 20.08 -0.41
N VAL A 144 -19.33 20.05 0.29
CA VAL A 144 -19.22 20.72 1.56
C VAL A 144 -18.00 21.61 1.41
N ALA A 145 -18.21 22.76 0.74
CA ALA A 145 -17.30 23.87 0.91
C ALA A 145 -17.16 24.05 2.43
N GLY A 146 -15.99 23.77 2.97
CA GLY A 146 -15.72 24.17 4.34
C GLY A 146 -15.91 25.68 4.39
N ALA A 147 -16.33 26.25 5.52
CA ALA A 147 -16.45 27.70 5.64
C ALA A 147 -15.19 28.44 5.13
N SER A 148 -14.02 27.81 5.23
CA SER A 148 -12.75 28.25 4.65
C SER A 148 -12.74 28.40 3.12
N ASP A 149 -13.36 27.49 2.36
CA ASP A 149 -13.44 27.55 0.89
C ASP A 149 -14.35 28.68 0.39
N ILE A 150 -15.37 29.04 1.19
CA ILE A 150 -16.29 30.16 0.88
C ILE A 150 -15.58 31.51 1.07
N LEU A 151 -14.73 31.62 2.09
CA LEU A 151 -13.99 32.84 2.40
C LEU A 151 -12.89 33.13 1.36
N GLU A 152 -12.23 32.10 0.80
CA GLU A 152 -11.22 32.29 -0.24
C GLU A 152 -11.81 32.60 -1.62
N SER A 153 -13.05 32.18 -1.89
CA SER A 153 -13.70 32.39 -3.20
C SER A 153 -14.41 33.75 -3.33
N GLY A 154 -14.37 34.59 -2.30
CA GLY A 154 -14.99 35.92 -2.32
C GLY A 154 -16.52 35.88 -2.40
N GLY A 155 -17.14 34.77 -1.99
CA GLY A 155 -18.60 34.63 -1.98
C GLY A 155 -19.23 35.60 -0.97
N GLU A 156 -20.25 36.35 -1.39
CA GLU A 156 -21.04 37.16 -0.48
C GLU A 156 -21.84 36.25 0.47
N VAL A 157 -21.55 36.36 1.77
CA VAL A 157 -22.29 35.67 2.83
C VAL A 157 -23.48 36.55 3.20
N SER A 158 -24.70 36.14 2.82
CA SER A 158 -25.90 36.66 3.48
C SER A 158 -25.84 36.27 4.95
N LYS A 159 -25.97 37.26 5.84
CA LYS A 159 -25.85 37.05 7.29
C LYS A 159 -26.91 36.05 7.77
N PRO A 160 -26.57 35.17 8.73
CA PRO A 160 -27.49 34.15 9.25
C PRO A 160 -28.69 34.71 10.02
N SER A 161 -28.81 36.03 10.19
CA SER A 161 -29.97 36.70 10.77
C SER A 161 -31.25 36.59 9.93
N ASP A 162 -31.13 36.24 8.65
CA ASP A 162 -32.26 36.30 7.70
C ASP A 162 -33.01 34.95 7.59
N LEU A 163 -32.48 33.88 8.20
CA LEU A 163 -33.16 32.59 8.34
C LEU A 163 -33.81 32.48 9.72
N GLN A 164 -35.01 33.05 9.86
CA GLN A 164 -35.84 32.86 11.04
C GLN A 164 -36.40 31.43 11.07
N ILE A 165 -35.64 30.48 11.62
CA ILE A 165 -36.17 29.18 12.01
C ILE A 165 -36.94 29.37 13.33
N LYS A 166 -38.25 29.11 13.32
CA LYS A 166 -39.07 29.11 14.54
C LYS A 166 -38.73 27.86 15.37
N TYR A 167 -38.06 28.04 16.49
CA TYR A 167 -37.85 26.99 17.49
C TYR A 167 -39.06 26.91 18.43
N THR A 168 -39.61 25.72 18.65
CA THR A 168 -40.55 25.46 19.76
C THR A 168 -39.75 24.95 20.96
N ALA A 169 -39.95 25.56 22.12
CA ALA A 169 -39.05 25.50 23.28
C ALA A 169 -38.97 24.14 24.03
N ASN A 170 -39.41 23.02 23.45
CA ASN A 170 -39.47 21.72 24.14
C ASN A 170 -38.90 20.54 23.34
N GLN A 171 -37.84 20.74 22.54
CA GLN A 171 -37.11 19.61 21.97
C GLN A 171 -36.03 19.13 22.95
N ASP A 172 -36.21 17.91 23.48
CA ASP A 172 -35.27 17.20 24.34
C ASP A 172 -34.07 16.74 23.50
N PHE A 173 -32.98 17.50 23.56
CA PHE A 173 -31.69 17.08 23.06
C PHE A 173 -31.10 16.12 24.10
N GLY A 174 -31.37 14.83 23.90
CA GLY A 174 -31.00 13.74 24.81
C GLY A 174 -29.59 13.88 25.39
N LYS A 175 -29.44 13.46 26.65
CA LYS A 175 -28.19 13.57 27.40
C LYS A 175 -27.02 12.88 26.70
N ASN A 176 -25.90 13.59 26.64
CA ASN A 176 -24.60 13.10 26.17
C ASN A 176 -24.17 11.82 26.94
N PRO A 177 -23.91 10.68 26.27
CA PRO A 177 -23.47 9.47 26.96
C PRO A 177 -22.09 9.67 27.62
N GLN A 178 -22.02 9.46 28.93
CA GLN A 178 -20.85 9.67 29.80
C GLN A 178 -19.96 8.41 29.97
N SER A 179 -19.94 7.47 29.01
CA SER A 179 -19.05 6.32 29.10
C SER A 179 -18.36 6.04 27.77
N ILE A 180 -17.14 6.56 27.63
CA ILE A 180 -16.19 6.09 26.62
C ILE A 180 -15.76 4.69 27.06
N ILE A 181 -16.21 3.67 26.34
CA ILE A 181 -15.69 2.31 26.49
C ILE A 181 -14.22 2.36 26.00
N PRO A 182 -13.22 2.01 26.82
CA PRO A 182 -11.84 1.97 26.36
C PRO A 182 -11.72 0.85 25.33
N GLN A 183 -11.44 1.20 24.07
CA GLN A 183 -10.94 0.22 23.13
C GLN A 183 -9.53 -0.15 23.58
N ASN A 184 -9.35 -1.41 24.00
CA ASN A 184 -8.03 -2.02 24.19
C ASN A 184 -7.35 -2.11 22.81
N GLU A 185 -6.85 -0.98 22.31
CA GLU A 185 -5.92 -0.95 21.19
C GLU A 185 -4.54 -1.29 21.72
N VAL A 186 -4.11 -2.52 21.47
CA VAL A 186 -2.67 -2.82 21.44
C VAL A 186 -2.04 -1.85 20.44
N SER A 187 -1.22 -0.92 20.94
CA SER A 187 -0.62 0.16 20.14
C SER A 187 0.02 -0.43 18.88
N LEU A 188 -0.25 0.21 17.74
CA LEU A 188 0.32 -0.12 16.44
C LEU A 188 1.86 -0.21 16.50
N GLU A 189 2.50 0.52 17.41
CA GLU A 189 3.94 0.48 17.66
C GLU A 189 4.40 -0.92 18.11
N GLN A 190 3.63 -1.58 18.97
CA GLN A 190 3.93 -2.95 19.45
C GLN A 190 3.75 -3.99 18.35
N LYS A 191 2.80 -3.79 17.43
CA LYS A 191 2.61 -4.65 16.24
C LYS A 191 3.77 -4.46 15.25
N LEU A 192 4.26 -3.24 15.09
CA LEU A 192 5.37 -2.89 14.20
C LEU A 192 6.71 -3.43 14.72
N GLU A 193 6.95 -3.32 16.02
CA GLU A 193 8.16 -3.81 16.68
C GLU A 193 8.28 -5.33 16.58
N TYR A 194 7.15 -6.04 16.69
CA TYR A 194 7.07 -7.48 16.47
C TYR A 194 7.37 -7.89 15.02
N LEU A 195 6.82 -7.17 14.02
CA LEU A 195 7.09 -7.43 12.60
C LEU A 195 8.55 -7.14 12.21
N LYS A 196 9.19 -6.16 12.86
CA LYS A 196 10.63 -5.86 12.68
C LYS A 196 11.51 -6.96 13.29
N ALA A 197 11.16 -7.48 14.46
CA ALA A 197 11.88 -8.58 15.09
C ALA A 197 11.83 -9.86 14.25
N GLN A 198 10.68 -10.18 13.65
CA GLN A 198 10.51 -11.33 12.75
C GLN A 198 11.32 -11.20 11.44
N GLN A 199 11.51 -9.98 10.91
CA GLN A 199 12.34 -9.78 9.72
C GLN A 199 13.84 -10.04 9.96
N GLN A 200 14.35 -9.76 11.16
CA GLN A 200 15.74 -10.11 11.52
C GLN A 200 15.94 -11.63 11.63
N GLU A 201 14.93 -12.38 12.07
CA GLU A 201 14.97 -13.84 12.05
C GLU A 201 14.95 -14.39 10.62
N ILE A 202 14.15 -13.80 9.72
CA ILE A 202 14.07 -14.22 8.30
C ILE A 202 15.37 -13.91 7.54
N LEU A 203 16.02 -12.78 7.83
CA LEU A 203 17.34 -12.43 7.26
C LEU A 203 18.48 -13.33 7.76
N ASN A 204 18.31 -13.98 8.90
CA ASN A 204 19.27 -14.93 9.48
C ASN A 204 19.01 -16.39 9.06
N ILE A 205 18.04 -16.65 8.18
CA ILE A 205 17.88 -17.96 7.55
C ILE A 205 18.95 -18.06 6.44
N PRO A 206 19.85 -19.07 6.46
CA PRO A 206 20.87 -19.21 5.44
C PRO A 206 20.20 -19.30 4.06
N ARG A 207 20.71 -18.50 3.12
CA ARG A 207 20.16 -18.43 1.76
C ARG A 207 20.32 -19.82 1.12
N ALA A 208 19.31 -20.30 0.41
CA ALA A 208 19.34 -21.63 -0.24
C ALA A 208 20.55 -21.86 -1.18
N SER A 209 21.27 -20.81 -1.58
CA SER A 209 22.55 -20.89 -2.28
C SER A 209 23.73 -21.38 -1.42
N GLU A 210 23.68 -21.24 -0.10
CA GLU A 210 24.74 -21.68 0.84
C GLU A 210 24.59 -23.17 1.21
N ILE A 211 23.35 -23.68 1.27
CA ILE A 211 23.07 -25.09 1.58
C ILE A 211 23.56 -26.01 0.44
N SER A 212 23.45 -25.56 -0.82
CA SER A 212 23.91 -26.32 -1.99
C SER A 212 25.45 -26.44 -2.07
N THR A 213 26.19 -25.47 -1.54
CA THR A 213 27.67 -25.50 -1.60
C THR A 213 28.30 -26.40 -0.53
N GLN A 214 27.67 -26.57 0.63
CA GLN A 214 28.15 -27.51 1.66
C GLN A 214 27.86 -28.97 1.32
N GLU A 215 26.70 -29.30 0.74
CA GLU A 215 26.41 -30.67 0.30
C GLU A 215 27.32 -31.12 -0.87
N GLU A 216 27.70 -30.22 -1.79
CA GLU A 216 28.65 -30.57 -2.87
C GLU A 216 30.11 -30.72 -2.39
N GLU A 217 30.54 -30.01 -1.36
CA GLU A 217 31.88 -30.16 -0.79
C GLU A 217 32.03 -31.45 0.02
N ASP A 218 31.00 -31.86 0.76
CA ASP A 218 31.01 -33.12 1.53
C ASP A 218 30.97 -34.36 0.64
N ILE A 219 30.27 -34.31 -0.51
CA ILE A 219 30.24 -35.41 -1.49
C ILE A 219 31.60 -35.56 -2.20
N LYS A 220 32.31 -34.45 -2.49
CA LYS A 220 33.66 -34.49 -3.07
C LYS A 220 34.71 -35.02 -2.09
N HIS A 221 34.56 -34.75 -0.79
CA HIS A 221 35.52 -35.20 0.21
C HIS A 221 35.46 -36.71 0.47
N ASN A 222 34.28 -37.32 0.36
CA ASN A 222 34.11 -38.78 0.52
C ASN A 222 34.63 -39.58 -0.69
N ASN A 223 34.38 -39.14 -1.93
CA ASN A 223 34.88 -39.85 -3.12
C ASN A 223 36.42 -39.86 -3.22
N LYS A 224 37.11 -38.86 -2.67
CA LYS A 224 38.58 -38.78 -2.67
C LYS A 224 39.23 -39.73 -1.65
N GLN A 225 38.53 -40.12 -0.58
CA GLN A 225 39.03 -41.11 0.38
C GLN A 225 38.93 -42.54 -0.14
N ASP A 226 37.92 -42.85 -0.96
CA ASP A 226 37.72 -44.19 -1.51
C ASP A 226 38.69 -44.51 -2.66
N GLU A 227 39.08 -43.54 -3.49
CA GLU A 227 40.14 -43.73 -4.51
C GLU A 227 41.53 -44.00 -3.89
N VAL A 228 41.84 -43.36 -2.75
CA VAL A 228 43.12 -43.56 -2.05
C VAL A 228 43.19 -44.95 -1.37
N ARG A 229 42.05 -45.50 -0.95
CA ARG A 229 41.96 -46.86 -0.40
C ARG A 229 42.05 -47.94 -1.48
N HIS A 230 41.54 -47.69 -2.68
CA HIS A 230 41.63 -48.66 -3.78
C HIS A 230 43.06 -48.76 -4.35
N ASN A 231 43.76 -47.63 -4.52
CA ASN A 231 45.13 -47.62 -5.05
C ASN A 231 46.20 -48.22 -4.10
N LYS A 232 45.90 -48.34 -2.79
CA LYS A 232 46.78 -49.02 -1.82
C LYS A 232 46.64 -50.54 -1.82
N ARG A 233 45.61 -51.10 -2.48
CA ARG A 233 45.34 -52.56 -2.50
C ARG A 233 45.86 -53.27 -3.75
N ILE A 234 46.27 -52.53 -4.78
CA ILE A 234 46.74 -53.07 -6.07
C ILE A 234 48.29 -53.12 -6.16
N LYS A 235 49.01 -52.51 -5.20
CA LYS A 235 50.48 -52.53 -5.14
C LYS A 235 51.02 -53.39 -3.98
N LYS A 236 50.59 -54.64 -3.88
CA LYS A 236 51.23 -55.63 -3.01
C LYS A 236 51.30 -56.98 -3.68
#